data_AF-A0A2V9IDF7-F1
#
_entry.id   AF-A0A2V9IDF7-F1
#
_cell.length_a   1.000
_cell.length_b   1.000
_cell.length_c   1.000
_cell.angle_alpha   90.00
_cell.angle_beta   90.00
_cell.angle_gamma   90.00
#
_symmetry.space_group_name_H-M   'P 1'
#
loop_
_entity.id
_entity.type
_entity.pdbx_description
1 polymer ?
#
loop_
_entity_poly.entity_id
_entity_poly.type
_entity_poly.pdbx_seq_one_letter_code
_entity_poly.pdbx_strand_id
1 'polypeptide(L)'
;IFASALIPWASRHPKGVRSALAALACWYVFSSAWISPHYLAYFNELAGGPDRGGRYLVDSNLDIGQDLKGLKRYMDEHGIRRVWLAYFGQASPDYYKISYDYLPSYVIFDPQNVKPDAFRFERLPPLRGTVAISATLLYGAYMQTTIYYELYRQQKPVAKIGYSIFIYRFE
;
A
#
# COMPACT_ATOMS: atom_id res chain seq x y z
N ILE A 1 -12.39 33.49 -15.97
CA ILE A 1 -13.81 33.81 -16.24
C ILE A 1 -14.78 33.05 -15.31
N PHE A 2 -14.46 31.84 -14.80
CA PHE A 2 -15.35 31.12 -13.86
C PHE A 2 -15.31 31.61 -12.40
N ALA A 3 -14.16 32.07 -11.89
CA ALA A 3 -14.05 32.52 -10.49
C ALA A 3 -14.83 33.82 -10.19
N SER A 4 -15.01 34.70 -11.18
CA SER A 4 -15.66 36.01 -11.01
C SER A 4 -17.20 35.93 -10.93
N ALA A 5 -17.82 34.83 -11.36
CA ALA A 5 -19.26 34.60 -11.24
C ALA A 5 -19.66 33.93 -9.91
N LEU A 6 -18.71 33.27 -9.23
CA LEU A 6 -18.94 32.62 -7.94
C LEU A 6 -19.07 33.63 -6.80
N ILE A 7 -18.33 34.75 -6.86
CA ILE A 7 -18.30 35.77 -5.79
C ILE A 7 -19.66 36.48 -5.63
N PRO A 8 -20.36 36.92 -6.69
CA PRO A 8 -21.69 37.54 -6.59
C PRO A 8 -22.80 36.56 -6.19
N TRP A 9 -22.67 35.27 -6.53
CA TRP A 9 -23.63 34.23 -6.15
C TRP A 9 -23.47 33.82 -4.69
N ALA A 10 -22.23 33.64 -4.24
CA ALA A 10 -21.90 33.30 -2.87
C ALA A 10 -22.34 34.39 -1.87
N SER A 11 -22.24 35.66 -2.25
CA SER A 11 -22.71 36.79 -1.44
C SER A 11 -24.24 36.89 -1.36
N ARG A 12 -24.98 36.34 -2.34
CA ARG A 12 -26.45 36.26 -2.34
C ARG A 12 -27.00 35.09 -1.51
N HIS A 13 -26.20 34.06 -1.24
CA HIS A 13 -26.61 32.86 -0.48
C HIS A 13 -25.67 32.55 0.70
N PRO A 14 -25.46 33.49 1.65
CA PRO A 14 -24.45 33.35 2.69
C PRO A 14 -24.71 32.15 3.62
N LYS A 15 -25.98 31.80 3.88
CA LYS A 15 -26.34 30.60 4.65
C LYS A 15 -25.99 29.32 3.90
N GLY A 16 -26.26 29.25 2.60
CA GLY A 16 -25.95 28.10 1.77
C GLY A 16 -24.44 27.88 1.63
N VAL A 17 -23.68 28.95 1.41
CA VAL A 17 -22.21 28.91 1.37
C VAL A 17 -21.63 28.48 2.72
N ARG A 18 -22.11 29.03 3.85
CA ARG A 18 -21.67 28.63 5.19
C ARG A 18 -21.95 27.16 5.46
N SER A 19 -23.15 26.66 5.12
CA SER A 19 -23.49 25.25 5.26
C SER A 19 -22.61 24.35 4.39
N ALA A 20 -22.35 24.74 3.15
CA ALA A 20 -21.46 24.01 2.25
C ALA A 20 -20.02 23.97 2.77
N LEU A 21 -19.49 25.10 3.25
CA LEU A 21 -18.16 25.18 3.86
C LEU A 21 -18.08 24.34 5.14
N ALA A 22 -19.10 24.37 6.00
CA ALA A 22 -19.17 23.54 7.19
C ALA A 22 -19.20 22.05 6.83
N ALA A 23 -19.99 21.66 5.82
CA ALA A 23 -20.03 20.28 5.34
C ALA A 23 -18.67 19.84 4.78
N LEU A 24 -18.01 20.67 3.99
CA LEU A 24 -16.65 20.39 3.47
C LEU A 24 -15.61 20.30 4.59
N ALA A 25 -15.70 21.15 5.62
CA ALA A 25 -14.81 21.10 6.77
C ALA A 25 -15.03 19.82 7.60
N CYS A 26 -16.28 19.46 7.88
CA CYS A 26 -16.61 18.20 8.56
C CYS A 26 -16.15 16.99 7.74
N TRP A 27 -16.35 17.01 6.42
CA TRP A 27 -15.85 15.98 5.52
C TRP A 27 -14.33 15.85 5.60
N TYR A 28 -13.61 16.97 5.51
CA TYR A 28 -12.15 16.97 5.60
C TYR A 28 -11.63 16.41 6.92
N VAL A 29 -12.23 16.83 8.05
CA VAL A 29 -11.86 16.32 9.38
C VAL A 29 -12.14 14.83 9.48
N PHE A 30 -13.30 14.38 8.99
CA PHE A 30 -13.68 12.97 8.98
C PHE A 30 -12.73 12.12 8.14
N SER A 31 -12.48 12.49 6.88
CA SER A 31 -11.55 11.77 6.00
C SER A 31 -10.13 11.76 6.58
N SER A 32 -9.68 12.86 7.20
CA SER A 32 -8.36 12.93 7.84
C SER A 32 -8.26 12.02 9.07
N ALA A 33 -9.30 11.97 9.90
CA ALA A 33 -9.35 11.08 11.06
C ALA A 33 -9.44 9.60 10.64
N TRP A 34 -10.22 9.31 9.60
CA TRP A 34 -10.39 7.96 9.06
C TRP A 34 -9.08 7.36 8.58
N ILE A 35 -8.27 8.13 7.83
CA ILE A 35 -7.06 7.60 7.20
C ILE A 35 -5.84 7.61 8.12
N SER A 36 -5.91 8.30 9.26
CA SER A 36 -4.80 8.38 10.22
C SER A 36 -4.35 6.99 10.71
N PRO A 37 -3.05 6.70 10.81
CA PRO A 37 -1.89 7.54 10.47
C PRO A 37 -1.38 7.37 9.02
N HIS A 38 -2.12 6.65 8.17
CA HIS A 38 -1.71 6.20 6.84
C HIS A 38 -2.07 7.20 5.73
N TYR A 39 -1.76 8.48 5.93
CA TYR A 39 -2.16 9.57 5.02
C TYR A 39 -1.69 9.38 3.57
N LEU A 40 -0.55 8.71 3.37
CA LEU A 40 0.00 8.42 2.03
C LEU A 40 -0.85 7.41 1.25
N ALA A 41 -1.73 6.67 1.92
CA ALA A 41 -2.68 5.76 1.29
C ALA A 41 -4.03 6.42 0.97
N TYR A 42 -4.21 7.73 1.22
CA TYR A 42 -5.50 8.37 0.99
C TYR A 42 -5.86 8.39 -0.51
N PHE A 43 -7.04 7.84 -0.82
CA PHE A 43 -7.72 8.04 -2.09
C PHE A 43 -9.14 8.49 -1.81
N ASN A 44 -9.67 9.37 -2.66
CA ASN A 44 -11.05 9.84 -2.54
C ASN A 44 -12.02 8.66 -2.48
N GLU A 45 -13.07 8.79 -1.68
CA GLU A 45 -14.11 7.79 -1.45
C GLU A 45 -14.78 7.35 -2.76
N LEU A 46 -14.90 8.25 -3.74
CA LEU A 46 -15.40 7.94 -5.09
C LEU A 46 -14.46 7.02 -5.90
N ALA A 47 -13.16 7.04 -5.61
CA ALA A 47 -12.18 6.10 -6.16
C ALA A 47 -12.15 4.77 -5.37
N GLY A 48 -13.02 4.61 -4.37
CA GLY A 48 -13.12 3.42 -3.53
C GLY A 48 -12.17 3.41 -2.33
N GLY A 49 -11.63 4.57 -1.94
CA GLY A 49 -10.82 4.73 -0.74
C GLY A 49 -9.43 4.05 -0.82
N PRO A 50 -8.68 4.02 0.30
CA PRO A 50 -7.32 3.45 0.34
C PRO A 50 -7.25 1.99 -0.11
N ASP A 51 -8.34 1.23 0.05
CA ASP A 51 -8.41 -0.19 -0.31
C ASP A 51 -8.45 -0.46 -1.82
N ARG A 52 -8.98 0.48 -2.60
CA ARG A 52 -9.11 0.35 -4.07
C ARG A 52 -8.23 1.35 -4.82
N GLY A 53 -7.76 2.39 -4.17
CA GLY A 53 -6.90 3.42 -4.74
C GLY A 53 -5.61 2.88 -5.35
N GLY A 54 -5.00 1.90 -4.68
CA GLY A 54 -3.85 1.15 -5.21
C GLY A 54 -4.14 0.31 -6.47
N ARG A 55 -5.36 0.33 -7.03
CA ARG A 55 -5.61 -0.22 -8.37
C ARG A 55 -5.47 0.82 -9.47
N TYR A 56 -5.54 2.10 -9.12
CA TYR A 56 -5.56 3.23 -10.06
C TYR A 56 -4.21 3.96 -10.09
N LEU A 57 -3.57 4.15 -8.92
CA LEU A 57 -2.26 4.76 -8.79
C LEU A 57 -1.46 3.98 -7.73
N VAL A 58 -0.51 3.17 -8.17
CA VAL A 58 0.55 2.67 -7.28
C VAL A 58 1.85 3.26 -7.76
N ASP A 59 2.33 4.24 -7.02
CA ASP A 59 3.61 4.88 -7.27
C ASP A 59 4.50 4.78 -6.02
N SER A 60 5.68 5.38 -6.11
CA SER A 60 6.66 5.36 -5.03
C SER A 60 6.13 5.89 -3.70
N ASN A 61 5.13 6.79 -3.68
CA ASN A 61 4.68 7.45 -2.45
C ASN A 61 4.00 6.49 -1.47
N LEU A 62 3.38 5.41 -1.96
CA LEU A 62 2.69 4.44 -1.09
C LEU A 62 3.69 3.54 -0.34
N ASP A 63 4.84 3.23 -0.95
CA ASP A 63 5.70 2.10 -0.59
C ASP A 63 7.18 2.48 -0.34
N ILE A 64 7.51 3.73 0.07
CA ILE A 64 8.93 4.14 0.28
C ILE A 64 9.62 3.35 1.42
N GLY A 65 8.85 2.68 2.29
CA GLY A 65 9.36 1.73 3.28
C GLY A 65 8.96 1.94 4.73
N GLN A 66 8.08 2.90 4.98
CA GLN A 66 7.52 3.19 6.31
C GLN A 66 6.83 1.98 6.96
N ASP A 67 6.21 1.12 6.15
CA ASP A 67 5.39 0.01 6.63
C ASP A 67 6.18 -1.25 6.99
N LEU A 68 7.50 -1.29 6.77
CA LEU A 68 8.35 -2.35 7.32
C LEU A 68 8.30 -2.39 8.84
N LYS A 69 8.22 -1.23 9.51
CA LYS A 69 8.01 -1.18 10.96
C LYS A 69 6.68 -1.84 11.36
N GLY A 70 5.63 -1.62 10.58
CA GLY A 70 4.33 -2.25 10.77
C GLY A 70 4.38 -3.76 10.53
N LEU A 71 5.12 -4.21 9.52
CA LEU A 71 5.34 -5.62 9.23
C LEU A 71 6.07 -6.30 10.40
N LYS A 72 7.14 -5.69 10.93
CA LYS A 72 7.86 -6.23 12.09
C LYS A 72 6.95 -6.37 13.31
N ARG A 73 6.15 -5.36 13.61
CA ARG A 73 5.17 -5.40 14.72
C ARG A 73 4.17 -6.55 14.51
N TYR A 74 3.62 -6.68 13.31
CA TYR A 74 2.70 -7.78 12.97
C TYR A 74 3.35 -9.15 13.17
N MET A 75 4.62 -9.31 12.75
CA MET A 75 5.37 -10.55 12.96
C MET A 75 5.53 -10.89 14.45
N ASP A 76 5.86 -9.90 15.28
CA ASP A 76 6.02 -10.10 16.71
C ASP A 76 4.70 -10.48 17.40
N GLU A 77 3.61 -9.78 17.08
CA GLU A 77 2.29 -10.02 17.64
C GLU A 77 1.74 -11.41 17.28
N HIS A 78 2.13 -11.95 16.12
CA HIS A 78 1.63 -13.24 15.61
C HIS A 78 2.64 -14.38 15.73
N GLY A 79 3.79 -14.16 16.39
CA GLY A 79 4.84 -15.18 16.55
C GLY A 79 5.48 -15.65 15.24
N ILE A 80 5.46 -14.80 14.20
CA ILE A 80 5.97 -15.13 12.87
C ILE A 80 7.48 -14.88 12.86
N ARG A 81 8.27 -15.95 12.77
CA ARG A 81 9.73 -15.85 12.80
C ARG A 81 10.34 -15.46 11.47
N ARG A 82 9.69 -15.76 10.36
CA ARG A 82 10.22 -15.54 9.00
C ARG A 82 9.07 -15.41 7.99
N VAL A 83 9.24 -14.54 7.00
CA VAL A 83 8.24 -14.29 5.94
C VAL A 83 8.88 -14.38 4.57
N TRP A 84 8.10 -14.75 3.56
CA TRP A 84 8.48 -14.46 2.18
C TRP A 84 8.21 -12.99 1.89
N LEU A 85 9.20 -12.24 1.43
CA LEU A 85 9.09 -10.79 1.27
C LEU A 85 9.33 -10.37 -0.19
N ALA A 86 8.26 -9.85 -0.80
CA ALA A 86 8.29 -9.13 -2.07
C ALA A 86 8.07 -7.65 -1.78
N TYR A 87 9.12 -6.84 -1.88
CA TYR A 87 9.10 -5.48 -1.33
C TYR A 87 9.60 -4.44 -2.32
N PHE A 88 8.82 -3.36 -2.49
CA PHE A 88 9.14 -2.29 -3.43
C PHE A 88 10.06 -1.21 -2.83
N GLY A 89 9.94 -0.93 -1.54
CA GLY A 89 10.58 0.23 -0.93
C GLY A 89 12.09 0.19 -0.84
N GLN A 90 12.68 1.34 -0.49
CA GLN A 90 14.15 1.53 -0.42
C GLN A 90 14.73 1.24 0.96
N ALA A 91 13.89 1.22 2.01
CA ALA A 91 14.36 0.94 3.36
C ALA A 91 14.77 -0.54 3.54
N SER A 92 15.90 -0.80 4.21
CA SER A 92 16.38 -2.16 4.48
C SER A 92 15.48 -2.89 5.50
N PRO A 93 14.99 -4.12 5.19
CA PRO A 93 14.29 -4.96 6.16
C PRO A 93 15.17 -5.38 7.35
N ASP A 94 16.48 -5.52 7.15
CA ASP A 94 17.44 -5.90 8.19
C ASP A 94 17.55 -4.84 9.29
N TYR A 95 17.44 -3.55 8.93
CA TYR A 95 17.38 -2.45 9.90
C TYR A 95 16.23 -2.63 10.90
N TYR A 96 15.09 -3.16 10.44
CA TYR A 96 13.92 -3.46 11.28
C TYR A 96 13.97 -4.86 11.91
N LYS A 97 15.06 -5.60 11.74
CA LYS A 97 15.25 -6.98 12.23
C LYS A 97 14.18 -7.94 11.69
N ILE A 98 13.77 -7.74 10.45
CA ILE A 98 12.82 -8.62 9.76
C ILE A 98 13.61 -9.79 9.18
N SER A 99 13.28 -11.00 9.61
CA SER A 99 13.82 -12.20 8.96
C SER A 99 12.94 -12.56 7.77
N TYR A 100 13.53 -12.63 6.58
CA TYR A 100 12.78 -12.88 5.35
C TYR A 100 13.50 -13.81 4.38
N ASP A 101 12.71 -14.54 3.61
CA ASP A 101 13.11 -15.17 2.36
C ASP A 101 12.74 -14.24 1.22
N TYR A 102 13.72 -13.96 0.35
CA TYR A 102 13.55 -13.01 -0.74
C TYR A 102 12.57 -13.51 -1.79
N LEU A 103 11.72 -12.61 -2.27
CA LEU A 103 10.96 -12.76 -3.52
C LEU A 103 11.34 -11.63 -4.49
N PRO A 104 11.16 -11.82 -5.82
CA PRO A 104 11.45 -10.79 -6.83
C PRO A 104 10.87 -9.42 -6.45
N SER A 105 11.78 -8.46 -6.29
CA SER A 105 11.54 -7.12 -5.75
C SER A 105 12.23 -6.05 -6.61
N TYR A 106 11.76 -4.81 -6.59
CA TYR A 106 12.28 -3.74 -7.46
C TYR A 106 13.62 -3.16 -6.97
N VAL A 107 13.83 -3.10 -5.64
CA VAL A 107 14.85 -2.24 -5.02
C VAL A 107 15.76 -2.95 -4.03
N ILE A 108 15.61 -4.27 -3.83
CA ILE A 108 16.58 -5.00 -3.02
C ILE A 108 17.85 -5.14 -3.88
N PHE A 109 18.63 -4.06 -3.91
CA PHE A 109 19.92 -3.91 -4.55
C PHE A 109 20.88 -4.78 -3.77
N ASP A 110 21.38 -5.82 -4.43
CA ASP A 110 22.32 -6.78 -3.87
C ASP A 110 21.78 -7.52 -2.63
N PRO A 111 20.89 -8.50 -2.82
CA PRO A 111 20.61 -9.45 -1.76
C PRO A 111 21.89 -10.24 -1.48
N GLN A 112 22.64 -9.86 -0.45
CA GLN A 112 23.84 -10.58 0.02
C GLN A 112 23.56 -12.08 0.33
N ASN A 113 22.29 -12.50 0.31
CA ASN A 113 21.81 -13.86 0.56
C ASN A 113 20.99 -14.48 -0.58
N VAL A 114 21.06 -13.99 -1.83
CA VAL A 114 20.28 -14.57 -2.94
C VAL A 114 21.18 -14.86 -4.13
N LYS A 115 21.21 -16.13 -4.55
CA LYS A 115 21.84 -16.53 -5.81
C LYS A 115 21.10 -15.81 -6.97
N PRO A 116 21.81 -15.12 -7.89
CA PRO A 116 21.20 -14.40 -9.02
C PRO A 116 20.23 -15.24 -9.86
N ASP A 117 20.45 -16.55 -9.87
CA ASP A 117 19.74 -17.60 -10.58
C ASP A 117 18.59 -18.24 -9.79
N ALA A 118 18.41 -17.89 -8.51
CA ALA A 118 17.36 -18.45 -7.65
C ALA A 118 15.94 -18.03 -8.02
N PHE A 119 15.74 -16.98 -8.82
CA PHE A 119 14.41 -16.45 -9.11
C PHE A 119 14.16 -16.12 -10.60
N ARG A 120 14.55 -17.02 -11.51
CA ARG A 120 13.99 -17.07 -12.87
C ARG A 120 12.70 -17.88 -12.87
N PHE A 121 11.60 -17.32 -12.36
CA PHE A 121 10.32 -18.04 -12.33
C PHE A 121 9.30 -17.40 -13.26
N GLU A 122 8.62 -18.16 -14.12
CA GLU A 122 7.47 -17.60 -14.87
C GLU A 122 6.27 -17.34 -13.93
N ARG A 123 6.22 -18.05 -12.79
CA ARG A 123 5.20 -17.95 -11.73
C ARG A 123 5.81 -18.35 -10.38
N LEU A 124 5.39 -17.71 -9.28
CA LEU A 124 5.85 -18.07 -7.94
C LEU A 124 5.49 -19.54 -7.58
N PRO A 125 6.41 -20.30 -6.95
CA PRO A 125 6.09 -21.63 -6.43
C PRO A 125 5.05 -21.54 -5.29
N PRO A 126 4.39 -22.65 -4.92
CA PRO A 126 3.49 -22.68 -3.76
C PRO A 126 4.31 -22.40 -2.49
N LEU A 127 4.27 -21.15 -2.03
CA LEU A 127 4.94 -20.72 -0.81
C LEU A 127 4.10 -21.17 0.38
N ARG A 128 4.69 -21.96 1.27
CA ARG A 128 4.10 -22.24 2.58
C ARG A 128 4.48 -21.15 3.57
N GLY A 129 3.57 -20.85 4.49
CA GLY A 129 3.78 -19.88 5.55
C GLY A 129 3.23 -18.49 5.22
N THR A 130 3.86 -17.46 5.79
CA THR A 130 3.41 -16.07 5.65
C THR A 130 4.15 -15.38 4.51
N VAL A 131 3.40 -14.76 3.61
CA VAL A 131 3.91 -14.01 2.45
C VAL A 131 3.51 -12.54 2.61
N ALA A 132 4.48 -11.64 2.52
CA ALA A 132 4.31 -10.19 2.59
C ALA A 132 4.67 -9.57 1.23
N ILE A 133 3.72 -8.89 0.61
CA ILE A 133 3.86 -8.35 -0.75
C ILE A 133 3.51 -6.86 -0.75
N SER A 134 4.42 -6.01 -1.22
CA SER A 134 4.15 -4.59 -1.47
C SER A 134 3.03 -4.43 -2.51
N ALA A 135 2.11 -3.50 -2.28
CA ALA A 135 0.99 -3.16 -3.14
C ALA A 135 1.48 -2.88 -4.57
N THR A 136 2.59 -2.14 -4.68
CA THR A 136 3.24 -1.79 -5.95
C THR A 136 3.56 -3.03 -6.78
N LEU A 137 4.14 -4.05 -6.15
CA LEU A 137 4.50 -5.28 -6.83
C LEU A 137 3.29 -6.18 -7.07
N LEU A 138 2.35 -6.23 -6.12
CA LEU A 138 1.13 -7.02 -6.21
C LEU A 138 0.30 -6.62 -7.44
N TYR A 139 0.18 -5.32 -7.72
CA TYR A 139 -0.55 -4.79 -8.87
C TYR A 139 0.29 -4.70 -10.16
N GLY A 140 1.55 -5.13 -10.12
CA GLY A 140 2.40 -5.27 -11.30
C GLY A 140 3.08 -3.99 -11.77
N ALA A 141 3.05 -2.92 -10.96
CA ALA A 141 3.84 -1.73 -11.24
C ALA A 141 5.33 -2.07 -11.06
N TYR A 142 6.17 -1.64 -12.01
CA TYR A 142 7.63 -1.84 -12.00
C TYR A 142 8.12 -3.30 -12.08
N MET A 143 7.27 -4.23 -12.52
CA MET A 143 7.64 -5.63 -12.79
C MET A 143 7.60 -5.91 -14.30
N GLN A 144 8.55 -6.70 -14.81
CA GLN A 144 8.59 -7.09 -16.22
C GLN A 144 7.43 -8.02 -16.62
N THR A 145 6.85 -8.75 -15.66
CA THR A 145 5.67 -9.60 -15.88
C THR A 145 4.73 -9.55 -14.68
N THR A 146 3.44 -9.42 -14.96
CA THR A 146 2.37 -9.30 -13.96
C THR A 146 1.87 -10.65 -13.46
N ILE A 147 2.36 -11.76 -14.05
CA ILE A 147 1.93 -13.13 -13.77
C ILE A 147 2.43 -13.61 -12.40
N TYR A 148 3.58 -13.11 -11.93
CA TYR A 148 4.21 -13.52 -10.67
C TYR A 148 3.24 -13.52 -9.47
N TYR A 149 2.45 -12.45 -9.31
CA TYR A 149 1.58 -12.24 -8.15
C TYR A 149 0.08 -12.38 -8.47
N GLU A 150 -0.27 -12.91 -9.65
CA GLU A 150 -1.67 -13.03 -10.09
C GLU A 150 -2.52 -13.86 -9.12
N LEU A 151 -1.99 -14.99 -8.62
CA LEU A 151 -2.67 -15.82 -7.63
C LEU A 151 -3.02 -15.01 -6.36
N TYR A 152 -2.09 -14.19 -5.88
CA TYR A 152 -2.26 -13.39 -4.67
C TYR A 152 -3.28 -12.27 -4.86
N ARG A 153 -3.41 -11.72 -6.08
CA ARG A 153 -4.46 -10.72 -6.40
C ARG A 153 -5.87 -11.30 -6.33
N GLN A 154 -6.02 -12.60 -6.59
CA GLN A 154 -7.31 -13.31 -6.52
C GLN A 154 -7.66 -13.75 -5.09
N GLN A 155 -6.68 -13.75 -4.18
CA GLN A 155 -6.88 -14.12 -2.79
C GLN A 155 -7.19 -12.91 -1.91
N LYS A 156 -7.96 -13.12 -0.83
CA LYS A 156 -8.16 -12.10 0.19
C LYS A 156 -6.95 -12.10 1.13
N PRO A 157 -6.27 -10.95 1.33
CA PRO A 157 -5.16 -10.87 2.29
C PRO A 157 -5.69 -11.12 3.72
N VAL A 158 -4.88 -11.78 4.54
CA VAL A 158 -5.19 -11.99 5.97
C VAL A 158 -4.97 -10.73 6.79
N ALA A 159 -4.09 -9.83 6.33
CA ALA A 159 -3.88 -8.52 6.92
C ALA A 159 -3.35 -7.53 5.87
N LYS A 160 -3.52 -6.24 6.14
CA LYS A 160 -2.92 -5.14 5.37
C LYS A 160 -2.17 -4.23 6.33
N ILE A 161 -0.90 -3.97 6.04
CA ILE A 161 -0.06 -3.06 6.81
C ILE A 161 0.02 -1.75 6.03
N GLY A 162 -0.56 -0.69 6.62
CA GLY A 162 -0.54 0.67 6.06
C GLY A 162 -1.06 0.82 4.63
N TYR A 163 -1.86 -0.16 4.17
CA TYR A 163 -2.31 -0.29 2.77
C TYR A 163 -1.20 -0.52 1.75
N SER A 164 0.06 -0.59 2.19
CA SER A 164 1.24 -0.74 1.34
C SER A 164 1.77 -2.17 1.32
N ILE A 165 1.63 -2.95 2.40
CA ILE A 165 2.05 -4.36 2.44
C ILE A 165 0.85 -5.27 2.71
N PHE A 166 0.62 -6.21 1.81
CA PHE A 166 -0.45 -7.20 1.89
C PHE A 166 0.12 -8.51 2.44
N ILE A 167 -0.52 -9.05 3.48
CA ILE A 167 -0.14 -10.30 4.11
C ILE A 167 -1.05 -11.42 3.63
N TYR A 168 -0.44 -12.53 3.22
CA TYR A 168 -1.11 -13.77 2.85
C TYR A 168 -0.56 -14.93 3.68
N ARG A 169 -1.38 -15.97 3.87
CA ARG A 169 -0.98 -17.17 4.59
C ARG A 169 -1.44 -18.40 3.83
N PHE A 170 -0.53 -19.36 3.69
CA PHE A 170 -0.76 -20.64 3.03
C PHE A 170 -0.24 -21.76 3.92
N GLU A 171 -1.00 -22.85 4.02
CA GLU A 171 -0.67 -24.05 4.81
C GLU A 171 0.04 -25.11 3.97
#